data_AF-A0A2L0NG27-F1
#
_entry.id   AF-A0A2L0NG27-F1
#
_cell.length_a   1.000
_cell.length_b   1.000
_cell.length_c   1.000
_cell.angle_alpha   90.00
_cell.angle_beta   90.00
_cell.angle_gamma   90.00
#
_symmetry.space_group_name_H-M   'P 1'
#
loop_
_entity.id
_entity.type
_entity.pdbx_description
1 polymer ?
#
loop_
_entity_poly.entity_id
_entity_poly.type
_entity_poly.pdbx_seq_one_letter_code
_entity_poly.pdbx_strand_id
1 'polypeptide(L)'
;METHDAESFDLAAACSEIDWDDPRRSSRQTRKLLGRLAADRELLTDLLVGIESDPLRLGRSERHPLMHRLSLYEDPERRCQLRLHFFTGRDRDLVPHDHKYPFSVHVLSGGYLHVWNRRTDEAQIGDFTSEDVTPGIVTLERPGTSYSFQNSLVHQTIVLPGTVSLFLRGPKRQDRWHAAKDMLHLLNGYEAPSEGKKTHLGAEPITTDEFLVIRDDLARRGIITDRRPSGVAA
;
A
#
# COMPACT_ATOMS: atom_id res chain seq x y z
N MET A 1 18.96 13.13 33.01
CA MET A 1 19.02 12.11 31.94
C MET A 1 17.84 11.19 32.19
N GLU A 2 16.65 11.64 31.77
CA GLU A 2 15.43 10.85 31.91
C GLU A 2 15.37 9.89 30.73
N THR A 3 15.57 8.62 31.03
CA THR A 3 15.24 7.52 30.13
C THR A 3 13.73 7.50 30.01
N HIS A 4 13.19 8.10 28.95
CA HIS A 4 11.83 7.79 28.53
C HIS A 4 11.81 6.30 28.18
N ASP A 5 11.26 5.49 29.08
CA ASP A 5 10.71 4.18 28.73
C ASP A 5 9.58 4.44 27.74
N ALA A 6 9.92 4.51 26.46
CA ALA A 6 8.94 4.52 25.40
C ALA A 6 8.23 3.18 25.47
N GLU A 7 6.95 3.18 25.88
CA GLU A 7 6.10 2.00 25.79
C GLU A 7 6.30 1.35 24.41
N SER A 8 6.68 0.08 24.43
CA SER A 8 6.85 -0.70 23.20
C SER A 8 5.56 -0.66 22.41
N PHE A 9 5.60 -0.09 21.20
CA PHE A 9 4.43 -0.01 20.34
C PHE A 9 4.04 -1.39 19.81
N ASP A 10 2.90 -1.91 20.25
CA ASP A 10 2.35 -3.18 19.78
C ASP A 10 1.57 -2.99 18.46
N LEU A 11 2.28 -3.18 17.34
CA LEU A 11 1.70 -3.12 15.99
C LEU A 11 0.61 -4.19 15.79
N ALA A 12 0.73 -5.37 16.41
CA ALA A 12 -0.22 -6.44 16.25
C ALA A 12 -1.54 -6.10 16.94
N ALA A 13 -1.49 -5.64 18.19
CA ALA A 13 -2.67 -5.13 18.90
C ALA A 13 -3.32 -3.98 18.13
N ALA A 14 -2.54 -2.99 17.69
CA ALA A 14 -3.07 -1.85 16.94
C ALA A 14 -3.75 -2.26 15.62
N CYS A 15 -3.22 -3.26 14.91
CA CYS A 15 -3.86 -3.83 13.72
C CYS A 15 -5.15 -4.59 14.06
N SER A 16 -5.20 -5.27 15.20
CA SER A 16 -6.32 -6.09 15.65
C SER A 16 -7.56 -5.27 15.99
N GLU A 17 -7.36 -4.04 16.46
CA GLU A 17 -8.45 -3.16 16.89
C GLU A 17 -9.20 -2.51 15.72
N ILE A 18 -8.68 -2.61 14.48
CA ILE A 18 -9.26 -1.93 13.34
C ILE A 18 -10.62 -2.54 12.99
N ASP A 19 -11.66 -1.72 13.10
CA ASP A 19 -13.02 -2.07 12.72
C ASP A 19 -13.22 -1.84 11.21
N TRP A 20 -12.86 -2.84 10.42
CA TRP A 20 -12.97 -2.81 8.96
C TRP A 20 -14.42 -2.84 8.43
N ASP A 21 -15.42 -3.06 9.29
CA ASP A 21 -16.84 -3.06 8.90
C ASP A 21 -17.48 -1.66 9.07
N ASP A 22 -16.88 -0.77 9.86
CA ASP A 22 -17.25 0.66 9.92
C ASP A 22 -16.20 1.52 9.17
N PRO A 23 -16.52 2.05 7.97
CA PRO A 23 -15.60 2.86 7.17
C PRO A 23 -15.07 4.11 7.89
N ARG A 24 -15.87 4.71 8.78
CA ARG A 24 -15.48 5.92 9.50
C ARG A 24 -14.55 5.58 10.66
N ARG A 25 -14.82 4.48 11.39
CA ARG A 25 -13.93 4.01 12.47
C ARG A 25 -12.61 3.51 11.90
N SER A 26 -12.63 2.59 10.94
CA SER A 26 -11.42 2.09 10.28
C SER A 26 -10.56 3.24 9.77
N SER A 27 -11.13 4.22 9.05
CA SER A 27 -10.36 5.36 8.55
C SER A 27 -9.66 6.17 9.66
N ARG A 28 -10.31 6.39 10.81
CA ARG A 28 -9.68 7.07 11.95
C ARG A 28 -8.57 6.22 12.59
N GLN A 29 -8.81 4.93 12.77
CA GLN A 29 -7.87 4.00 13.39
C GLN A 29 -6.63 3.82 12.52
N THR A 30 -6.81 3.58 11.22
CA THR A 30 -5.71 3.41 10.27
C THR A 30 -4.93 4.70 10.08
N ARG A 31 -5.60 5.87 10.03
CA ARG A 31 -4.91 7.17 9.99
C ARG A 31 -4.03 7.39 11.23
N LYS A 32 -4.53 7.06 12.42
CA LYS A 32 -3.75 7.15 13.66
C LYS A 32 -2.54 6.21 13.62
N LEU A 33 -2.76 4.95 13.25
CA LEU A 33 -1.72 3.93 13.15
C LEU A 33 -0.63 4.32 12.14
N LEU A 34 -1.03 4.59 10.90
CA LEU A 34 -0.09 4.94 9.82
C LEU A 34 0.61 6.27 10.11
N GLY A 35 -0.09 7.25 10.69
CA GLY A 35 0.50 8.51 11.12
C GLY A 35 1.56 8.33 12.21
N ARG A 36 1.35 7.42 13.17
CA ARG A 36 2.37 7.05 14.16
C ARG A 36 3.60 6.44 13.48
N LEU A 37 3.40 5.48 12.60
CA LEU A 37 4.51 4.83 11.86
C LEU A 37 5.29 5.83 11.00
N ALA A 38 4.60 6.79 10.38
CA ALA A 38 5.24 7.85 9.59
C ALA A 38 6.02 8.86 10.45
N ALA A 39 5.55 9.14 11.66
CA ALA A 39 6.21 10.06 12.60
C ALA A 39 7.39 9.40 13.36
N ASP A 40 7.37 8.08 13.50
CA ASP A 40 8.37 7.30 14.24
C ASP A 40 9.34 6.61 13.27
N ARG A 41 10.35 7.36 12.81
CA ARG A 41 11.33 6.88 11.83
C ARG A 41 12.14 5.70 12.35
N GLU A 42 12.43 5.63 13.64
CA GLU A 42 13.16 4.50 14.22
C GLU A 42 12.32 3.22 14.14
N LEU A 43 11.05 3.29 14.55
CA LEU A 43 10.12 2.16 14.42
C LEU A 43 9.94 1.72 12.96
N LEU A 44 9.80 2.66 12.02
CA LEU A 44 9.70 2.33 10.60
C LEU A 44 11.01 1.70 10.07
N THR A 45 12.16 2.16 10.55
CA THR A 45 13.47 1.58 10.21
C THR A 45 13.57 0.15 10.72
N ASP A 46 13.20 -0.11 11.97
CA ASP A 46 13.22 -1.46 12.56
C ASP A 46 12.29 -2.42 11.81
N LEU A 47 11.09 -1.96 11.41
CA LEU A 47 10.19 -2.74 10.56
C LEU A 47 10.83 -3.09 9.22
N LEU A 48 11.49 -2.13 8.56
CA LEU A 48 12.15 -2.37 7.26
C LEU A 48 13.36 -3.29 7.38
N VAL A 49 14.26 -3.04 8.34
CA VAL A 49 15.44 -3.88 8.59
C VAL A 49 15.03 -5.31 8.93
N GLY A 50 13.91 -5.49 9.63
CA GLY A 50 13.35 -6.81 9.90
C GLY A 50 13.01 -7.64 8.65
N ILE A 51 12.85 -7.03 7.47
CA ILE A 51 12.66 -7.78 6.21
C ILE A 51 13.94 -8.54 5.82
N GLU A 52 15.11 -7.93 6.02
CA GLU A 52 16.41 -8.50 5.66
C GLU A 52 16.70 -9.77 6.46
N SER A 53 16.32 -9.77 7.75
CA SER A 53 16.50 -10.89 8.67
C SER A 53 15.39 -11.94 8.63
N ASP A 54 14.30 -11.71 7.90
CA ASP A 54 13.14 -12.59 7.83
C ASP A 54 12.89 -13.06 6.38
N PRO A 55 13.35 -14.28 6.01
CA PRO A 55 13.17 -14.83 4.67
C PRO A 55 11.71 -14.92 4.23
N LEU A 56 10.76 -15.08 5.15
CA LEU A 56 9.33 -15.11 4.81
C LEU A 56 8.84 -13.72 4.41
N ARG A 57 9.26 -12.67 5.12
CA ARG A 57 8.91 -11.28 4.78
C ARG A 57 9.61 -10.81 3.50
N LEU A 58 10.86 -11.20 3.29
CA LEU A 58 11.56 -10.93 2.03
C LEU A 58 10.87 -11.63 0.86
N GLY A 59 10.55 -12.92 0.99
CA GLY A 59 9.84 -13.68 -0.06
C GLY A 59 8.42 -13.20 -0.35
N ARG A 60 7.79 -12.46 0.58
CA ARG A 60 6.49 -11.80 0.38
C ARG A 60 6.60 -10.35 -0.09
N SER A 61 7.82 -9.82 -0.17
CA SER A 61 8.08 -8.53 -0.78
C SER A 61 8.22 -8.73 -2.28
N GLU A 62 7.58 -7.85 -3.06
CA GLU A 62 7.36 -8.08 -4.49
C GLU A 62 7.85 -6.89 -5.31
N ARG A 63 8.58 -7.16 -6.38
CA ARG A 63 8.79 -6.26 -7.50
C ARG A 63 7.62 -6.42 -8.46
N HIS A 64 7.01 -5.32 -8.84
CA HIS A 64 5.91 -5.29 -9.78
C HIS A 64 6.17 -4.18 -10.83
N PRO A 65 5.71 -4.31 -12.09
CA PRO A 65 5.96 -3.31 -13.14
C PRO A 65 5.60 -1.87 -12.76
N LEU A 66 4.67 -1.71 -11.81
CA LEU A 66 4.22 -0.41 -11.30
C LEU A 66 5.01 0.09 -10.07
N MET A 67 5.49 -0.81 -9.20
CA MET A 67 6.05 -0.45 -7.90
C MET A 67 6.76 -1.64 -7.25
N HIS A 68 7.61 -1.36 -6.25
CA HIS A 68 8.01 -2.38 -5.27
C HIS A 68 7.04 -2.35 -4.07
N ARG A 69 6.74 -3.52 -3.52
CA ARG A 69 5.87 -3.71 -2.36
C ARG A 69 6.64 -4.45 -1.29
N LEU A 70 7.06 -3.77 -0.24
CA LEU A 70 7.81 -4.36 0.87
C LEU A 70 6.85 -4.80 1.98
N SER A 71 6.94 -6.05 2.43
CA SER A 71 6.06 -6.61 3.47
C SER A 71 6.56 -6.22 4.87
N LEU A 72 5.96 -5.18 5.46
CA LEU A 72 6.34 -4.66 6.77
C LEU A 72 5.77 -5.49 7.91
N TYR A 73 4.53 -5.95 7.75
CA TYR A 73 3.86 -6.77 8.73
C TYR A 73 2.70 -7.51 8.06
N GLU A 74 2.45 -8.74 8.51
CA GLU A 74 1.30 -9.52 8.07
C GLU A 74 0.78 -10.36 9.21
N ASP A 75 -0.53 -10.26 9.43
CA ASP A 75 -1.25 -11.13 10.35
C ASP A 75 -2.23 -11.98 9.55
N PRO A 76 -1.93 -13.28 9.35
CA PRO A 76 -2.82 -14.17 8.62
C PRO A 76 -4.12 -14.48 9.38
N GLU A 77 -4.09 -14.53 10.71
CA GLU A 77 -5.29 -14.78 11.53
C GLU A 77 -6.26 -13.60 11.45
N ARG A 78 -5.70 -12.39 11.54
CA ARG A 78 -6.47 -11.13 11.56
C ARG A 78 -6.66 -10.54 10.16
N ARG A 79 -6.11 -11.20 9.14
CA ARG A 79 -6.18 -10.84 7.71
C ARG A 79 -5.78 -9.39 7.43
N CYS A 80 -4.84 -8.88 8.22
CA CYS A 80 -4.30 -7.52 8.11
C CYS A 80 -2.90 -7.56 7.50
N GLN A 81 -2.58 -6.62 6.61
CA GLN A 81 -1.25 -6.53 6.02
C GLN A 81 -0.82 -5.09 5.85
N LEU A 82 0.36 -4.78 6.38
CA LEU A 82 1.04 -3.52 6.22
C LEU A 82 2.19 -3.69 5.22
N ARG A 83 2.22 -2.82 4.21
CA ARG A 83 3.27 -2.77 3.20
C ARG A 83 3.81 -1.35 3.07
N LEU A 84 5.04 -1.25 2.58
CA LEU A 84 5.56 -0.02 1.98
C LEU A 84 5.51 -0.16 0.47
N HIS A 85 4.84 0.77 -0.19
CA HIS A 85 4.86 0.88 -1.64
C HIS A 85 5.91 1.91 -2.05
N PHE A 86 6.80 1.50 -2.95
CA PHE A 86 7.88 2.33 -3.47
C PHE A 86 7.75 2.38 -5.00
N PHE A 87 7.31 3.54 -5.50
CA PHE A 87 7.08 3.74 -6.92
C PHE A 87 8.34 4.28 -7.59
N THR A 88 8.80 3.58 -8.61
CA THR A 88 9.97 3.96 -9.41
C THR A 88 9.57 4.52 -10.76
N GLY A 89 10.36 5.45 -11.28
CA GLY A 89 10.23 5.95 -12.65
C GLY A 89 9.31 7.17 -12.80
N ARG A 90 8.60 7.20 -13.94
CA ARG A 90 7.78 8.33 -14.40
C ARG A 90 6.34 8.21 -13.89
N ASP A 91 5.58 9.28 -14.09
CA ASP A 91 4.14 9.32 -13.82
C ASP A 91 3.43 8.12 -14.45
N ARG A 92 2.52 7.53 -13.68
CA ARG A 92 1.71 6.39 -14.10
C ARG A 92 0.24 6.70 -13.93
N ASP A 93 -0.52 6.63 -15.01
CA ASP A 93 -1.98 6.69 -14.98
C ASP A 93 -2.53 5.28 -14.82
N LEU A 94 -3.19 5.03 -13.69
CA LEU A 94 -3.91 3.79 -13.44
C LEU A 94 -5.37 4.01 -13.79
N VAL A 95 -5.89 3.21 -14.71
CA VAL A 95 -7.30 3.24 -15.11
C VAL A 95 -8.25 3.07 -13.91
N PRO A 96 -9.51 3.53 -14.01
CA PRO A 96 -10.50 3.33 -12.96
C PRO A 96 -10.59 1.86 -12.52
N HIS A 97 -10.38 1.60 -11.22
CA HIS A 97 -10.42 0.25 -10.63
C HIS A 97 -10.95 0.24 -9.20
N ASP A 98 -11.47 -0.92 -8.76
CA ASP A 98 -11.84 -1.21 -7.38
C ASP A 98 -10.75 -2.06 -6.67
N HIS A 99 -11.01 -2.52 -5.43
CA HIS A 99 -10.05 -3.33 -4.68
C HIS A 99 -10.66 -4.58 -4.07
N LYS A 100 -9.83 -5.60 -3.82
CA LYS A 100 -10.29 -6.84 -3.18
C LYS A 100 -10.65 -6.70 -1.70
N TYR A 101 -10.22 -5.61 -1.07
CA TYR A 101 -10.23 -5.39 0.38
C TYR A 101 -10.36 -3.90 0.67
N PRO A 102 -10.87 -3.51 1.85
CA PRO A 102 -10.70 -2.16 2.35
C PRO A 102 -9.22 -1.92 2.65
N PHE A 103 -8.76 -0.69 2.46
CA PHE A 103 -7.39 -0.32 2.74
C PHE A 103 -7.26 1.15 3.14
N SER A 104 -6.11 1.51 3.65
CA SER A 104 -5.71 2.87 3.96
C SER A 104 -4.27 3.12 3.55
N VAL A 105 -4.01 4.35 3.15
CA VAL A 105 -2.69 4.78 2.69
C VAL A 105 -2.23 5.98 3.49
N HIS A 106 -0.93 6.09 3.72
CA HIS A 106 -0.28 7.30 4.20
C HIS A 106 0.89 7.64 3.30
N VAL A 107 0.91 8.85 2.75
CA VAL A 107 1.94 9.30 1.81
C VAL A 107 3.18 9.77 2.58
N LEU A 108 4.31 9.13 2.36
CA LEU A 108 5.59 9.47 3.00
C LEU A 108 6.41 10.46 2.15
N SER A 109 6.37 10.32 0.82
CA SER A 109 6.99 11.25 -0.13
C SER A 109 6.28 11.16 -1.49
N GLY A 110 6.51 12.13 -2.38
CA GLY A 110 5.81 12.22 -3.67
C GLY A 110 4.33 12.56 -3.50
N GLY A 111 3.43 11.86 -4.20
CA GLY A 111 1.99 12.07 -4.09
C GLY A 111 1.16 11.39 -5.17
N TYR A 112 -0.15 11.56 -5.06
CA TYR A 112 -1.12 11.05 -6.03
C TYR A 112 -2.06 12.16 -6.46
N LEU A 113 -2.29 12.30 -7.76
CA LEU A 113 -3.52 12.92 -8.24
C LEU A 113 -4.57 11.81 -8.34
N HIS A 114 -5.69 12.02 -7.68
CA HIS A 114 -6.65 10.97 -7.40
C HIS A 114 -8.03 11.39 -7.87
N VAL A 115 -8.68 10.55 -8.69
CA VAL A 115 -10.07 10.73 -9.09
C VAL A 115 -10.91 9.64 -8.43
N TRP A 116 -11.82 10.07 -7.57
CA TRP A 116 -12.73 9.19 -6.85
C TRP A 116 -13.99 9.09 -7.70
N ASN A 117 -14.23 7.90 -8.24
CA ASN A 117 -15.30 7.65 -9.20
C ASN A 117 -16.50 7.04 -8.50
N ARG A 118 -17.69 7.44 -8.96
CA ARG A 118 -18.96 6.83 -8.55
C ARG A 118 -19.43 5.89 -9.65
N ARG A 119 -19.68 4.64 -9.27
CA ARG A 119 -20.40 3.64 -10.08
C ARG A 119 -21.81 4.15 -10.39
N THR A 120 -22.20 4.19 -11.65
CA THR A 120 -23.55 4.59 -12.08
C THR A 120 -24.48 3.40 -12.29
N ASP A 121 -23.95 2.19 -12.40
CA ASP A 121 -24.72 0.97 -12.49
C ASP A 121 -25.32 0.59 -11.11
N GLU A 122 -26.46 -0.08 -11.12
CA GLU A 122 -27.17 -0.44 -9.89
C GLU A 122 -26.43 -1.49 -9.05
N ALA A 123 -25.60 -2.32 -9.68
CA ALA A 123 -24.95 -3.43 -9.00
C ALA A 123 -23.84 -2.97 -8.04
N GLN A 124 -23.10 -1.90 -8.37
CA GLN A 124 -21.98 -1.35 -7.58
C GLN A 124 -20.85 -2.35 -7.20
N ILE A 125 -20.90 -3.57 -7.74
CA ILE A 125 -19.90 -4.64 -7.63
C ILE A 125 -19.70 -5.31 -8.99
N GLY A 126 -18.55 -5.95 -9.19
CA GLY A 126 -18.29 -6.71 -10.42
C GLY A 126 -17.71 -5.87 -11.56
N ASP A 127 -17.72 -6.46 -12.75
CA ASP A 127 -17.15 -5.88 -13.96
C ASP A 127 -17.85 -4.58 -14.39
N PHE A 128 -17.07 -3.65 -14.96
CA PHE A 128 -17.57 -2.36 -15.44
C PHE A 128 -16.70 -1.81 -16.59
N THR A 129 -17.19 -0.77 -17.25
CA THR A 129 -16.54 0.01 -18.31
C THR A 129 -16.40 1.49 -17.90
N SER A 130 -15.72 2.30 -18.71
CA SER A 130 -15.63 3.74 -18.46
C SER A 130 -16.99 4.46 -18.48
N GLU A 131 -18.01 3.92 -19.17
CA GLU A 131 -19.37 4.47 -19.20
C GLU A 131 -20.13 4.26 -17.88
N ASP A 132 -19.71 3.27 -17.08
CA ASP A 132 -20.33 2.92 -15.80
C ASP A 132 -19.78 3.74 -14.62
N VAL A 133 -18.90 4.70 -14.89
CA VAL A 133 -18.25 5.53 -13.87
C VAL A 133 -18.37 7.01 -14.17
N THR A 134 -18.71 7.77 -13.14
CA THR A 134 -18.72 9.23 -13.20
C THR A 134 -17.67 9.80 -12.24
N PRO A 135 -16.78 10.70 -12.67
CA PRO A 135 -15.86 11.38 -11.78
C PRO A 135 -16.63 12.14 -10.70
N GLY A 136 -16.25 11.90 -9.44
CA GLY A 136 -16.82 12.59 -8.28
C GLY A 136 -15.87 13.67 -7.78
N ILE A 137 -14.86 13.25 -7.01
CA ILE A 137 -13.92 14.14 -6.33
C ILE A 137 -12.54 13.95 -6.92
N VAL A 138 -11.86 15.06 -7.22
CA VAL A 138 -10.44 15.06 -7.57
C VAL A 138 -9.64 15.57 -6.37
N THR A 139 -8.73 14.75 -5.86
CA THR A 139 -7.85 15.12 -4.75
C THR A 139 -6.38 15.05 -5.15
N LEU A 140 -5.56 15.87 -4.50
CA LEU A 140 -4.10 15.80 -4.60
C LEU A 140 -3.56 15.36 -3.23
N GLU A 141 -3.21 14.09 -3.14
CA GLU A 141 -2.64 13.46 -1.95
C GLU A 141 -1.15 13.78 -1.87
N ARG A 142 -0.75 14.42 -0.76
CA ARG A 142 0.60 14.96 -0.53
C ARG A 142 1.26 14.25 0.65
N PRO A 143 2.58 14.39 0.85
CA PRO A 143 3.24 13.82 2.01
C PRO A 143 2.56 14.26 3.31
N GLY A 144 2.32 13.30 4.20
CA GLY A 144 1.57 13.48 5.45
C GLY A 144 0.05 13.30 5.33
N THR A 145 -0.52 13.19 4.12
CA THR A 145 -1.95 12.89 3.96
C THR A 145 -2.23 11.39 4.09
N SER A 146 -3.45 11.08 4.53
CA SER A 146 -3.99 9.72 4.56
C SER A 146 -5.37 9.69 3.95
N TYR A 147 -5.64 8.60 3.23
CA TYR A 147 -6.96 8.28 2.71
C TYR A 147 -7.28 6.81 2.94
N SER A 148 -8.57 6.48 2.95
CA SER A 148 -9.07 5.15 3.26
C SER A 148 -10.23 4.81 2.34
N PHE A 149 -10.19 3.63 1.73
CA PHE A 149 -11.21 3.15 0.82
C PHE A 149 -11.85 1.85 1.29
N GLN A 150 -13.13 1.74 1.01
CA GLN A 150 -13.84 0.47 1.02
C GLN A 150 -13.63 -0.25 -0.32
N ASN A 151 -13.78 -1.57 -0.32
CA ASN A 151 -13.42 -2.41 -1.46
C ASN A 151 -14.16 -2.05 -2.76
N SER A 152 -15.40 -1.58 -2.66
CA SER A 152 -16.25 -1.23 -3.83
C SER A 152 -16.02 0.17 -4.39
N LEU A 153 -15.22 1.03 -3.74
CA LEU A 153 -14.95 2.36 -4.27
C LEU A 153 -14.05 2.25 -5.50
N VAL A 154 -14.50 2.83 -6.61
CA VAL A 154 -13.70 2.93 -7.83
C VAL A 154 -12.86 4.20 -7.78
N HIS A 155 -11.57 4.06 -8.06
CA HIS A 155 -10.65 5.19 -8.14
C HIS A 155 -9.74 5.11 -9.35
N GLN A 156 -9.24 6.26 -9.77
CA GLN A 156 -8.20 6.42 -10.77
C GLN A 156 -7.06 7.22 -10.13
N THR A 157 -5.81 6.83 -10.35
CA THR A 157 -4.67 7.58 -9.81
C THR A 157 -3.63 7.85 -10.85
N ILE A 158 -3.11 9.08 -10.83
CA ILE A 158 -1.82 9.41 -11.42
C ILE A 158 -0.82 9.45 -10.27
N VAL A 159 0.13 8.52 -10.30
CA VAL A 159 1.21 8.45 -9.30
C VAL A 159 2.32 9.40 -9.69
N LEU A 160 2.69 10.33 -8.81
CA LEU A 160 3.78 11.28 -9.07
C LEU A 160 5.15 10.63 -8.86
N PRO A 161 6.24 11.15 -9.43
CA PRO A 161 7.55 10.51 -9.36
C PRO A 161 8.09 10.51 -7.93
N GLY A 162 8.77 9.43 -7.56
CA GLY A 162 9.34 9.29 -6.23
C GLY A 162 8.30 9.07 -5.14
N THR A 163 7.08 8.67 -5.48
CA THR A 163 6.05 8.39 -4.46
C THR A 163 6.41 7.18 -3.60
N VAL A 164 6.32 7.38 -2.29
CA VAL A 164 6.46 6.33 -1.28
C VAL A 164 5.29 6.42 -0.33
N SER A 165 4.64 5.31 -0.04
CA SER A 165 3.48 5.28 0.85
C SER A 165 3.42 4.04 1.73
N LEU A 166 2.94 4.19 2.95
CA LEU A 166 2.47 3.07 3.74
C LEU A 166 1.10 2.63 3.24
N PHE A 167 0.89 1.33 3.09
CA PHE A 167 -0.34 0.72 2.62
C PHE A 167 -0.79 -0.34 3.62
N LEU A 168 -1.95 -0.13 4.22
CA LEU A 168 -2.54 -1.03 5.20
C LEU A 168 -3.86 -1.57 4.65
N ARG A 169 -3.94 -2.88 4.42
CA ARG A 169 -5.19 -3.53 4.00
C ARG A 169 -5.80 -4.37 5.10
N GLY A 170 -7.12 -4.46 5.04
CA GLY A 170 -7.92 -5.38 5.83
C GLY A 170 -8.24 -6.69 5.11
N PRO A 171 -9.31 -7.38 5.56
CA PRO A 171 -9.70 -8.68 5.04
C PRO A 171 -10.22 -8.62 3.60
N LYS A 172 -10.02 -9.69 2.85
CA LYS A 172 -10.57 -9.88 1.50
C LYS A 172 -12.11 -9.88 1.54
N ARG A 173 -12.75 -9.04 0.71
CA ARG A 173 -14.21 -8.89 0.56
C ARG A 173 -14.73 -9.36 -0.80
N GLN A 174 -13.86 -9.50 -1.79
CA GLN A 174 -14.21 -9.99 -3.13
C GLN A 174 -13.05 -10.77 -3.75
N ASP A 175 -13.35 -11.64 -4.71
CA ASP A 175 -12.38 -12.59 -5.26
C ASP A 175 -11.30 -11.96 -6.14
N ARG A 176 -11.71 -10.97 -6.92
CA ARG A 176 -10.82 -10.17 -7.76
C ARG A 176 -11.15 -8.69 -7.68
N TRP A 177 -10.20 -7.89 -8.12
CA TRP A 177 -10.46 -6.49 -8.40
C TRP A 177 -10.95 -6.36 -9.84
N HIS A 178 -11.62 -5.27 -10.14
CA HIS A 178 -12.22 -4.93 -11.42
C HIS A 178 -11.65 -3.59 -11.87
N ALA A 179 -11.43 -3.45 -13.17
CA ALA A 179 -11.09 -2.18 -13.81
C ALA A 179 -12.01 -1.96 -15.00
N ALA A 180 -12.10 -0.69 -15.43
CA ALA A 180 -12.76 -0.31 -16.68
C ALA A 180 -12.16 -1.11 -17.85
N LYS A 181 -12.90 -2.11 -18.33
CA LYS A 181 -12.41 -3.13 -19.28
C LYS A 181 -11.96 -2.54 -20.61
N ASP A 182 -12.68 -1.53 -21.08
CA ASP A 182 -12.43 -0.76 -22.29
C ASP A 182 -11.16 0.10 -22.20
N MET A 183 -10.66 0.37 -20.99
CA MET A 183 -9.46 1.17 -20.76
C MET A 183 -8.20 0.34 -20.51
N LEU A 184 -8.30 -0.99 -20.38
CA LEU A 184 -7.15 -1.84 -20.00
C LEU A 184 -5.95 -1.73 -20.95
N HIS A 185 -6.18 -1.37 -22.21
CA HIS A 185 -5.13 -1.14 -23.19
C HIS A 185 -4.18 0.04 -22.82
N LEU A 186 -4.60 0.93 -21.91
CA LEU A 186 -3.79 2.05 -21.41
C LEU A 186 -2.79 1.62 -20.34
N LEU A 187 -2.98 0.44 -19.75
CA LEU A 187 -2.10 -0.10 -18.73
C LEU A 187 -0.84 -0.70 -19.38
N ASN A 188 0.11 0.17 -19.76
CA ASN A 188 1.39 -0.21 -20.36
C ASN A 188 2.13 -1.30 -19.54
N GLY A 189 2.02 -2.56 -19.98
CA GLY A 189 2.67 -3.71 -19.34
C GLY A 189 1.95 -4.26 -18.10
N TYR A 190 0.70 -3.86 -17.84
CA TYR A 190 -0.09 -4.34 -16.71
C TYR A 190 -1.42 -4.94 -17.21
N GLU A 191 -1.54 -6.26 -17.10
CA GLU A 191 -2.75 -6.99 -17.47
C GLU A 191 -3.71 -7.09 -16.27
N ALA A 192 -4.99 -6.76 -16.49
CA ALA A 192 -6.01 -7.02 -15.47
C ALA A 192 -6.19 -8.54 -15.24
N PRO A 193 -6.52 -8.97 -14.02
CA PRO A 193 -6.78 -10.37 -13.71
C PRO A 193 -7.91 -10.92 -14.58
N SER A 194 -7.63 -12.00 -15.29
CA SER A 194 -8.64 -12.82 -15.96
C SER A 194 -9.12 -13.95 -15.05
N GLU A 195 -10.35 -14.43 -15.26
CA GLU A 195 -10.86 -15.62 -14.56
C GLU A 195 -9.89 -16.81 -14.71
N GLY A 196 -9.68 -17.54 -13.61
CA GLY A 196 -8.82 -18.73 -13.57
C GLY A 196 -7.31 -18.49 -13.40
N LYS A 197 -6.80 -17.26 -13.51
CA LYS A 197 -5.37 -16.96 -13.24
C LYS A 197 -5.18 -16.58 -11.76
N LYS A 198 -4.35 -17.35 -11.04
CA LYS A 198 -4.11 -17.18 -9.58
C LYS A 198 -3.12 -16.06 -9.23
N THR A 199 -2.30 -15.59 -10.17
CA THR A 199 -1.20 -14.68 -9.89
C THR A 199 -1.50 -13.23 -10.28
N HIS A 200 -1.01 -12.29 -9.47
CA HIS A 200 -0.78 -10.92 -9.90
C HIS A 200 0.27 -10.97 -11.01
N LEU A 201 -0.18 -11.00 -12.28
CA LEU A 201 0.71 -11.14 -13.43
C LEU A 201 1.77 -10.03 -13.41
N GLY A 202 3.05 -10.42 -13.38
CA GLY A 202 4.20 -9.51 -13.33
C GLY A 202 4.79 -9.24 -11.94
N ALA A 203 4.19 -9.72 -10.85
CA ALA A 203 4.81 -9.66 -9.53
C ALA A 203 5.86 -10.76 -9.37
N GLU A 204 7.10 -10.38 -9.09
CA GLU A 204 8.20 -11.28 -8.77
C GLU A 204 8.71 -11.00 -7.34
N PRO A 205 9.19 -11.99 -6.59
CA PRO A 205 9.86 -11.72 -5.31
C PRO A 205 11.04 -10.75 -5.52
N ILE A 206 11.24 -9.80 -4.61
CA ILE A 206 12.44 -8.94 -4.67
C ILE A 206 13.68 -9.75 -4.29
N THR A 207 14.82 -9.37 -4.87
CA THR A 207 16.12 -9.87 -4.38
C THR A 207 16.61 -9.07 -3.18
N THR A 208 17.56 -9.62 -2.43
CA THR A 208 18.24 -8.89 -1.35
C THR A 208 18.93 -7.62 -1.86
N ASP A 209 19.58 -7.67 -3.02
CA ASP A 209 20.24 -6.50 -3.60
C ASP A 209 19.24 -5.40 -3.96
N GLU A 210 18.10 -5.77 -4.56
CA GLU A 210 17.02 -4.82 -4.84
C GLU A 210 16.45 -4.20 -3.56
N PHE A 211 16.26 -5.01 -2.52
CA PHE A 211 15.84 -4.53 -1.19
C PHE A 211 16.82 -3.49 -0.64
N LEU A 212 18.12 -3.78 -0.67
CA LEU A 212 19.16 -2.90 -0.14
C LEU A 212 19.21 -1.57 -0.90
N VAL A 213 19.06 -1.59 -2.23
CA VAL A 213 18.96 -0.36 -3.05
C VAL A 213 17.76 0.49 -2.63
N ILE A 214 16.60 -0.13 -2.40
CA ILE A 214 15.40 0.58 -1.94
C ILE A 214 15.62 1.15 -0.54
N ARG A 215 16.14 0.36 0.40
CA ARG A 215 16.42 0.79 1.78
C ARG A 215 17.34 2.01 1.80
N ASP A 216 18.45 1.95 1.07
CA ASP A 216 19.41 3.05 1.01
C ASP A 216 18.79 4.31 0.38
N ASP A 217 17.86 4.15 -0.58
CA ASP A 217 17.11 5.27 -1.12
C ASP A 217 16.12 5.89 -0.13
N LEU A 218 15.40 5.06 0.64
CA LEU A 218 14.53 5.54 1.71
C LEU A 218 15.30 6.32 2.78
N ALA A 219 16.51 5.86 3.12
CA ALA A 219 17.39 6.52 4.08
C ALA A 219 17.91 7.87 3.56
N ARG A 220 18.38 7.92 2.31
CA ARG A 220 18.77 9.19 1.63
C ARG A 220 17.64 10.22 1.58
N ARG A 221 16.38 9.78 1.47
CA ARG A 221 15.20 10.65 1.49
C ARG A 221 14.76 11.07 2.90
N GLY A 222 15.41 10.55 3.94
CA GLY A 222 15.07 10.80 5.34
C GLY A 222 13.76 10.14 5.81
N ILE A 223 13.24 9.18 5.05
CA ILE A 223 12.01 8.42 5.38
C ILE A 223 12.31 7.42 6.51
N ILE A 224 13.49 6.82 6.48
CA ILE A 224 14.04 5.99 7.56
C ILE A 224 15.37 6.58 8.03
N THR A 225 15.94 6.00 9.09
CA THR A 225 17.27 6.38 9.60
C THR A 225 18.36 5.59 8.87
N ASP A 226 19.59 6.10 8.93
CA ASP A 226 20.78 5.46 8.30
C ASP A 226 21.29 4.24 9.11
N ARG A 227 20.49 3.72 10.05
CA ARG A 227 20.87 2.60 10.90
C ARG A 227 21.11 1.37 10.02
N ARG A 228 22.36 0.90 9.99
CA ARG A 228 22.69 -0.42 9.43
C ARG A 228 22.12 -1.50 10.36
N PRO A 229 21.65 -2.63 9.83
CA PRO A 229 21.30 -3.78 10.65
C PRO A 229 22.46 -4.07 11.59
N SER A 230 22.22 -4.03 12.91
CA SER A 230 23.22 -4.49 13.87
C SER A 230 23.44 -5.97 13.58
N GLY A 231 24.63 -6.29 13.06
CA GLY A 231 24.92 -7.58 12.46
C GLY A 231 24.40 -8.75 13.30
N VAL A 232 23.65 -9.64 12.65
CA VAL A 232 23.73 -11.05 12.99
C VAL A 232 25.19 -11.42 12.74
N ALA A 233 25.92 -11.68 13.82
CA ALA A 233 27.26 -12.25 13.74
C ALA A 233 27.20 -13.51 12.86
N ALA A 234 28.15 -13.63 11.94
CA ALA A 234 28.45 -14.89 11.26
C ALA A 234 28.83 -15.97 12.28
#